data_AF-A0A9Q3EAW3-F1
#
_entry.id   AF-A0A9Q3EAW3-F1
#
_cell.length_a   1.000
_cell.length_b   1.000
_cell.length_c   1.000
_cell.angle_alpha   90.00
_cell.angle_beta   90.00
_cell.angle_gamma   90.00
#
_symmetry.space_group_name_H-M   'P 1'
#
loop_
_entity.id
_entity.type
_entity.pdbx_description
1 polymer ?
#
loop_
_entity_poly.entity_id
_entity_poly.type
_entity_poly.pdbx_seq_one_letter_code
_entity_poly.pdbx_strand_id
1 'polypeptide(L)'
;MTQERIKAYENIRYALTNTLLLLMPAWKLPLKLYIDACGEGLGAALHQVQIVNDKPYEGPICVISRQINPTEARYGASQMECLFLVWGLEKLHYYLDGSVLEVITDCNAVK
;
A
#
# COMPACT_ATOMS: atom_id res chain seq x y z
N MET A 1 18.64 11.76 21.04
CA MET A 1 17.40 11.31 20.38
C MET A 1 16.31 12.29 20.80
N THR A 2 15.60 12.95 19.87
CA THR A 2 14.55 13.91 20.25
C THR A 2 13.29 13.18 20.71
N GLN A 3 12.48 13.82 21.56
CA GLN A 3 11.24 13.23 22.09
C GLN A 3 10.28 12.79 20.97
N GLU A 4 10.22 13.58 19.90
CA GLU A 4 9.42 13.28 18.70
C GLU A 4 9.87 12.00 18.01
N ARG A 5 11.18 11.76 17.90
CA ARG A 5 11.73 10.54 17.28
C ARG A 5 11.40 9.29 18.08
N ILE A 6 11.43 9.39 19.41
CA ILE A 6 11.05 8.27 20.29
C ILE A 6 9.55 7.98 20.12
N LYS A 7 8.70 9.01 20.10
CA LYS A 7 7.27 8.85 19.88
C LYS A 7 6.94 8.24 18.51
N ALA A 8 7.60 8.72 17.44
CA ALA A 8 7.42 8.16 16.10
C ALA A 8 7.84 6.68 16.02
N TYR A 9 8.97 6.32 16.65
CA TYR A 9 9.43 4.94 16.73
C TYR A 9 8.42 4.03 17.45
N GLU A 10 7.93 4.45 18.63
CA GLU A 10 6.95 3.65 19.38
C GLU A 10 5.61 3.54 18.64
N ASN A 11 5.18 4.58 17.92
CA ASN A 11 3.97 4.52 17.09
C ASN A 11 4.10 3.47 15.96
N ILE A 12 5.23 3.48 15.24
CA ILE A 12 5.48 2.51 14.15
C ILE A 12 5.53 1.10 14.72
N ARG A 13 6.27 0.92 15.83
CA ARG A 13 6.37 -0.36 16.52
C ARG A 13 4.98 -0.88 16.90
N TYR A 14 4.17 -0.04 17.53
CA TYR A 14 2.83 -0.40 17.96
C TYR A 14 1.92 -0.81 16.79
N ALA A 15 1.93 -0.04 15.70
CA ALA A 15 1.14 -0.31 14.50
C ALA A 15 1.54 -1.65 13.85
N LEU A 16 2.84 -1.90 13.73
CA LEU A 16 3.35 -3.15 13.14
C LEU A 16 3.05 -4.37 14.01
N THR A 17 3.09 -4.26 15.34
CA THR A 17 2.90 -5.42 16.22
C THR A 17 1.45 -5.74 16.56
N ASN A 18 0.56 -4.74 16.59
CA ASN A 18 -0.80 -4.92 17.10
C ASN A 18 -1.88 -4.85 16.03
N THR A 19 -1.61 -4.24 14.87
CA THR A 19 -2.65 -3.94 13.88
C THR A 19 -2.55 -4.80 12.63
N LEU A 20 -1.35 -5.26 12.28
CA LEU A 20 -1.09 -5.86 10.98
C LEU A 20 -1.16 -7.40 11.03
N LEU A 21 -2.37 -7.95 10.98
CA LEU A 21 -2.55 -9.36 10.63
C LEU A 21 -2.45 -9.50 9.11
N LEU A 22 -1.33 -10.03 8.62
CA LEU A 22 -1.14 -10.29 7.20
C LEU A 22 -1.79 -11.60 6.78
N LEU A 23 -2.48 -11.58 5.64
CA LEU A 23 -3.01 -12.75 4.98
C LEU A 23 -1.95 -13.41 4.10
N MET A 24 -1.96 -14.73 4.04
CA MET A 24 -1.18 -15.48 3.06
C MET A 24 -1.84 -15.33 1.68
N PRO A 25 -1.11 -14.97 0.61
CA PRO A 25 -1.71 -14.74 -0.71
C PRO A 25 -2.32 -16.03 -1.29
N ALA A 26 -3.56 -15.91 -1.77
CA ALA A 26 -4.23 -16.96 -2.54
C ALA A 26 -4.20 -16.61 -4.03
N TRP A 27 -3.29 -17.25 -4.77
CA TRP A 27 -2.95 -16.94 -6.18
C TRP A 27 -4.10 -17.05 -7.20
N LYS A 28 -5.22 -17.68 -6.82
CA LYS A 28 -6.40 -17.84 -7.70
C LYS A 28 -7.46 -16.75 -7.49
N LEU A 29 -7.30 -15.93 -6.47
CA LEU A 29 -8.26 -14.88 -6.11
C LEU A 29 -7.72 -13.52 -6.57
N PRO A 30 -8.61 -12.59 -6.97
CA PRO A 30 -8.20 -11.26 -7.38
C PRO A 30 -7.52 -10.51 -6.22
N LEU A 31 -6.56 -9.68 -6.57
CA LEU A 31 -5.84 -8.80 -5.65
C LEU A 31 -6.41 -7.38 -5.75
N LYS A 32 -6.36 -6.66 -4.64
CA LYS A 32 -6.72 -5.24 -4.56
C LYS A 32 -5.50 -4.44 -4.15
N LEU A 33 -5.10 -3.48 -4.96
CA LEU A 33 -3.98 -2.58 -4.63
C LEU A 33 -4.55 -1.21 -4.29
N TYR A 34 -4.52 -0.89 -3.01
CA TYR A 34 -4.80 0.46 -2.53
C TYR A 34 -3.53 1.29 -2.70
N ILE A 35 -3.68 2.47 -3.30
CA ILE A 35 -2.61 3.45 -3.45
C ILE A 35 -3.04 4.79 -2.89
N ASP A 36 -2.10 5.46 -2.22
CA ASP A 36 -2.24 6.83 -1.72
C ASP A 36 -0.90 7.54 -1.76
N ALA A 37 -0.90 8.77 -2.27
CA ALA A 37 0.26 9.62 -2.41
C ALA A 37 0.03 10.98 -1.77
N CYS A 38 0.95 11.40 -0.90
CA CYS A 38 0.95 12.73 -0.31
C CYS A 38 2.27 13.46 -0.54
N GLY A 39 2.31 14.75 -0.20
CA GLY A 39 3.50 15.59 -0.38
C GLY A 39 4.72 15.21 0.48
N GLU A 40 4.62 14.18 1.32
CA GLU A 40 5.73 13.69 2.16
C GLU A 40 6.17 12.27 1.79
N GLY A 41 5.26 11.45 1.26
CA GLY A 41 5.50 10.04 1.04
C GLY A 41 4.37 9.36 0.28
N LEU A 42 4.64 8.13 -0.10
CA LEU A 42 3.74 7.28 -0.86
C LEU A 42 3.50 5.99 -0.08
N GLY A 43 2.27 5.48 -0.10
CA GLY A 43 1.87 4.29 0.65
C GLY A 43 0.89 3.42 -0.13
N ALA A 44 1.17 2.11 -0.19
CA ALA A 44 0.32 1.14 -0.88
C ALA A 44 0.09 -0.06 0.01
N ALA A 45 -1.12 -0.60 -0.09
CA ALA A 45 -1.51 -1.82 0.59
C ALA A 45 -2.10 -2.80 -0.43
N LEU A 46 -1.43 -3.94 -0.57
CA LEU A 46 -1.93 -5.07 -1.34
C LEU A 46 -2.85 -5.89 -0.45
N HIS A 47 -4.11 -5.97 -0.81
CA HIS A 47 -5.18 -6.63 -0.10
C HIS A 47 -5.75 -7.78 -0.93
N GLN A 48 -6.45 -8.68 -0.24
CA GLN A 48 -7.22 -9.72 -0.87
C GLN A 48 -8.45 -10.05 -0.04
N VAL A 49 -9.54 -10.39 -0.73
CA VAL A 49 -10.76 -10.92 -0.11
C VAL A 49 -10.65 -12.43 -0.04
N GLN A 50 -10.65 -12.99 1.17
CA GLN A 50 -10.58 -14.44 1.43
C GLN A 50 -11.72 -14.87 2.36
N ILE A 51 -12.04 -16.16 2.37
CA ILE A 51 -12.99 -16.72 3.35
C ILE A 51 -12.24 -17.07 4.62
N VAL A 52 -12.57 -16.40 5.72
CA VAL A 52 -12.05 -16.66 7.06
C VAL A 52 -13.23 -16.91 7.99
N ASN A 53 -13.26 -18.06 8.66
CA ASN A 53 -14.39 -18.48 9.52
C ASN A 53 -15.74 -18.39 8.80
N ASP A 54 -15.81 -18.95 7.58
CA ASP A 54 -17.00 -18.99 6.71
C ASP A 54 -17.57 -17.62 6.30
N LYS A 55 -16.78 -16.54 6.43
CA LYS A 55 -17.17 -15.19 6.04
C LYS A 55 -16.12 -14.54 5.14
N PRO A 56 -16.52 -13.68 4.19
CA PRO A 56 -15.58 -12.89 3.42
C PRO A 56 -14.90 -11.88 4.35
N TYR A 57 -13.57 -11.90 4.32
CA TYR A 57 -12.71 -10.98 5.03
C TYR A 57 -11.71 -10.40 4.04
N GLU A 58 -11.67 -9.07 3.94
CA GLU A 58 -10.63 -8.37 3.21
C GLU A 58 -9.49 -8.04 4.17
N GLY A 59 -8.28 -8.51 3.85
CA GLY A 59 -7.11 -8.26 4.67
C GLY A 59 -5.87 -7.95 3.85
N PRO A 60 -4.88 -7.29 4.47
CA PRO A 60 -3.62 -6.96 3.81
C PRO A 60 -2.75 -8.21 3.63
N ILE A 61 -2.18 -8.38 2.45
CA ILE A 61 -1.09 -9.34 2.16
C ILE A 61 0.26 -8.66 2.37
N CYS A 62 0.40 -7.42 1.90
CA CYS A 62 1.63 -6.67 1.96
C CYS A 62 1.34 -5.18 2.03
N VAL A 63 2.14 -4.44 2.79
CA VAL A 63 2.09 -2.97 2.83
C VAL A 63 3.48 -2.46 2.48
N ILE A 64 3.55 -1.50 1.57
CA ILE A 64 4.78 -0.87 1.13
C ILE A 64 4.65 0.65 1.23
N SER A 65 5.73 1.32 1.59
CA SER A 65 5.77 2.78 1.59
C SER A 65 7.16 3.27 1.20
N ARG A 66 7.21 4.51 0.70
CA ARG A 66 8.47 5.15 0.30
C ARG A 66 8.37 6.66 0.53
N GLN A 67 9.47 7.25 0.96
CA GLN A 67 9.61 8.70 0.96
C GLN A 67 9.79 9.21 -0.48
N ILE A 68 9.19 10.37 -0.78
CA ILE A 68 9.40 11.03 -2.07
C ILE A 68 10.72 11.80 -2.08
N ASN A 69 11.34 11.92 -3.25
CA ASN A 69 12.54 12.75 -3.41
C ASN A 69 12.17 14.22 -3.73
N PRO A 70 13.11 15.18 -3.60
CA PRO A 70 12.83 16.59 -3.85
C PRO A 70 12.35 16.94 -5.26
N THR A 71 12.61 16.08 -6.24
CA THR A 71 12.14 16.26 -7.62
C THR A 71 10.69 15.81 -7.75
N GLU A 72 10.35 14.65 -7.19
CA GLU A 72 8.99 14.10 -7.14
C GLU A 72 8.06 14.97 -6.32
N ALA A 73 8.55 15.65 -5.28
CA ALA A 73 7.80 16.61 -4.49
C ALA A 73 7.28 17.82 -5.29
N ARG A 74 7.76 18.03 -6.52
CA ARG A 74 7.28 19.08 -7.42
C ARG A 74 6.12 18.64 -8.32
N TYR A 75 5.77 17.35 -8.29
CA TYR A 75 4.66 16.82 -9.06
C TYR A 75 3.32 17.21 -8.45
N GLY A 76 2.31 17.40 -9.31
CA GLY A 76 0.93 17.55 -8.85
C GLY A 76 0.39 16.25 -8.26
N ALA A 77 -0.69 16.31 -7.47
CA ALA A 77 -1.29 15.15 -6.82
C ALA A 77 -1.54 13.97 -7.79
N SER A 78 -2.15 14.24 -8.95
CA SER A 78 -2.41 13.21 -9.97
C SER A 78 -1.15 12.59 -10.58
N GLN A 79 -0.07 13.37 -10.70
CA GLN A 79 1.21 12.87 -11.20
C GLN A 79 1.91 11.99 -10.14
N MET A 80 1.80 12.36 -8.86
CA MET A 80 2.33 11.56 -7.75
C MET A 80 1.59 10.22 -7.64
N GLU A 81 0.26 10.23 -7.73
CA GLU A 81 -0.57 9.01 -7.75
C GLU A 81 -0.19 8.08 -8.91
N CYS A 82 -0.01 8.61 -10.11
CA CYS A 82 0.41 7.81 -11.27
C CYS A 82 1.83 7.26 -11.13
N LEU A 83 2.79 8.09 -10.69
CA LEU A 83 4.15 7.65 -10.37
C LEU A 83 4.11 6.50 -9.36
N PHE A 84 3.23 6.63 -8.36
CA PHE A 84 3.13 5.67 -7.30
C PHE A 84 2.49 4.36 -7.74
N LEU A 85 1.48 4.41 -8.59
CA LEU A 85 0.92 3.22 -9.23
C LEU A 85 2.02 2.44 -9.96
N VAL A 86 2.79 3.11 -10.83
CA VAL A 86 3.88 2.46 -11.58
C VAL A 86 4.90 1.82 -10.62
N TRP A 87 5.35 2.57 -9.62
CA TRP A 87 6.31 2.07 -8.63
C TRP A 87 5.76 0.89 -7.82
N GLY A 88 4.48 0.94 -7.42
CA GLY A 88 3.82 -0.11 -6.66
C GLY A 88 3.69 -1.40 -7.46
N LEU A 89 3.30 -1.30 -8.74
CA LEU A 89 3.23 -2.44 -9.65
C LEU A 89 4.61 -3.08 -9.88
N GLU A 90 5.65 -2.28 -10.09
CA GLU A 90 7.02 -2.76 -10.25
C GLU A 90 7.53 -3.46 -8.98
N LYS A 91 7.28 -2.89 -7.80
CA LYS A 91 7.73 -3.45 -6.52
C LYS A 91 7.01 -4.72 -6.14
N LEU A 92 5.71 -4.82 -6.45
CA LEU A 92 4.87 -5.96 -6.13
C LEU A 92 4.76 -6.94 -7.29
N HIS A 93 5.59 -6.81 -8.34
CA HIS A 93 5.53 -7.66 -9.54
C HIS A 93 5.46 -9.15 -9.22
N TYR A 94 6.22 -9.63 -8.21
CA TYR A 94 6.20 -11.03 -7.78
C TYR A 94 4.84 -11.53 -7.26
N TYR A 95 3.98 -10.62 -6.79
CA TYR A 95 2.62 -10.94 -6.37
C TYR A 95 1.60 -10.78 -7.51
N LEU A 96 1.85 -9.81 -8.39
CA LEU A 96 0.88 -9.35 -9.37
C LEU A 96 0.97 -10.10 -10.70
N ASP A 97 2.11 -10.69 -11.01
CA ASP A 97 2.31 -11.38 -12.29
C ASP A 97 1.30 -12.52 -12.47
N GLY A 98 0.63 -12.53 -13.62
CA GLY A 98 -0.45 -13.48 -13.94
C GLY A 98 -1.72 -13.38 -13.09
N SER A 99 -1.83 -12.40 -12.18
CA SER A 99 -2.98 -12.23 -11.28
C SER A 99 -3.96 -11.17 -11.80
N VAL A 100 -5.24 -11.29 -11.43
CA VAL A 100 -6.22 -10.22 -11.66
C VAL A 100 -6.06 -9.18 -10.56
N LEU A 101 -5.85 -7.93 -10.97
CA LEU A 101 -5.63 -6.80 -10.07
C LEU A 101 -6.71 -5.73 -10.22
N GLU A 102 -7.27 -5.29 -9.10
CA GLU A 102 -8.09 -4.09 -8.99
C GLU A 102 -7.29 -3.00 -8.28
N VAL A 103 -7.11 -1.85 -8.92
CA VAL A 103 -6.42 -0.69 -8.34
C VAL A 103 -7.44 0.25 -7.74
N ILE A 104 -7.24 0.63 -6.47
CA ILE A 104 -8.12 1.51 -5.72
C ILE A 104 -7.35 2.78 -5.36
N THR A 105 -7.83 3.90 -5.88
CA THR A 105 -7.29 5.25 -5.67
C THR A 105 -8.44 6.24 -5.58
N ASP A 106 -8.25 7.32 -4.82
CA ASP A 106 -9.17 8.46 -4.78
C ASP A 106 -8.94 9.44 -5.94
N CYS A 107 -7.85 9.26 -6.69
CA CYS A 107 -7.48 10.12 -7.80
C CYS A 107 -8.24 9.76 -9.10
N ASN A 108 -9.16 10.63 -9.51
CA ASN A 108 -9.92 10.45 -10.75
C ASN A 108 -9.06 10.37 -12.02
N ALA A 109 -7.85 10.93 -12.02
CA ALA A 109 -6.97 10.90 -13.19
C ALA A 109 -6.33 9.53 -13.43
N VAL A 110 -6.33 8.65 -12.42
CA VAL A 110 -5.71 7.32 -12.46
C VAL A 110 -6.77 6.21 -12.65
N LYS A 111 -8.06 6.55 -12.52
CA LYS A 111 -9.20 5.63 -12.72
C LYS A 111 -9.49 5.35 -14.20
#